data_AF-J6LIX3-F1
#
_entry.id   AF-J6LIX3-F1
#
_cell.length_a   1.000
_cell.length_b   1.000
_cell.length_c   1.000
_cell.angle_alpha   90.00
_cell.angle_beta   90.00
_cell.angle_gamma   90.00
#
_symmetry.space_group_name_H-M   'P 1'
#
loop_
_entity.id
_entity.type
_entity.pdbx_description
1 polymer ?
#
loop_
_entity_poly.entity_id
_entity_poly.type
_entity_poly.pdbx_seq_one_letter_code
_entity_poly.pdbx_strand_id
1 'polypeptide(L)'
;MVSPERLLRNPGLWDEYGRHAPSEPVRPVFVRVDSAEWRARGVLAAIRGRAMPRAEHDAARGCAGVLMRPLPDFVLALAAYADVPAEDWPLIAPKTAQWVRWAEWLALLGGAGLEARKHNIPGETVTLRRLGGPPEEVPRWQFAARVPCEWPPARSGSSGTGPPADDGDALHARHDAEGQ
;
A
#
# COMPACT_ATOMS: atom_id res chain seq x y z
N MET A 1 1.65 -23.46 -1.75
CA MET A 1 1.92 -22.81 -0.45
C MET A 1 1.74 -23.86 0.64
N VAL A 2 2.81 -24.27 1.33
CA VAL A 2 2.72 -25.26 2.41
C VAL A 2 2.16 -24.56 3.65
N SER A 3 1.10 -25.07 4.26
CA SER A 3 0.58 -24.49 5.51
C SER A 3 1.55 -24.74 6.67
N PRO A 4 1.65 -23.82 7.66
CA PRO A 4 2.55 -23.98 8.81
C PRO A 4 2.35 -25.31 9.53
N GLU A 5 1.10 -25.76 9.63
CA GLU A 5 0.69 -27.01 10.26
C GLU A 5 1.20 -28.25 9.53
N ARG A 6 1.28 -28.21 8.19
CA ARG A 6 1.83 -29.30 7.37
C ARG A 6 3.35 -29.40 7.50
N LEU A 7 4.02 -28.26 7.65
CA LEU A 7 5.47 -28.15 7.79
C LEU A 7 5.95 -28.72 9.14
N LEU A 8 5.16 -28.51 10.20
CA LEU A 8 5.44 -29.04 11.54
C LEU A 8 5.28 -30.57 11.65
N ARG A 9 4.42 -31.18 10.81
CA ARG A 9 4.11 -32.63 10.87
C ARG A 9 5.01 -33.50 9.98
N ASN A 10 5.70 -32.92 9.00
CA ASN A 10 6.55 -33.66 8.06
C ASN A 10 7.98 -33.08 8.04
N PRO A 11 8.91 -33.69 8.80
CA PRO A 11 10.32 -33.28 8.86
C PRO A 11 11.00 -33.20 7.49
N GLY A 12 10.63 -34.06 6.53
CA GLY A 12 11.20 -34.03 5.17
C GLY A 12 10.83 -32.80 4.33
N LEU A 13 9.81 -32.02 4.74
CA LEU A 13 9.47 -30.74 4.10
C LEU A 13 10.41 -29.60 4.53
N TRP A 14 11.24 -29.80 5.56
CA TRP A 14 12.23 -28.80 6.00
C TRP A 14 13.37 -28.64 5.01
N ASP A 15 13.81 -29.72 4.36
CA ASP A 15 14.88 -29.67 3.35
C ASP A 15 14.41 -29.01 2.04
N GLU A 16 13.14 -29.19 1.69
CA GLU A 16 12.52 -28.50 0.55
C GLU A 16 12.26 -27.02 0.86
N TYR A 17 11.79 -26.72 2.07
CA TYR A 17 11.65 -25.34 2.53
C TYR A 17 12.99 -24.61 2.61
N GLY A 18 14.04 -25.25 3.14
CA GLY A 18 15.39 -24.70 3.24
C GLY A 18 16.03 -24.40 1.89
N ARG A 19 15.72 -25.17 0.85
CA ARG A 19 16.16 -24.90 -0.54
C ARG A 19 15.50 -23.65 -1.15
N HIS A 20 14.33 -23.26 -0.67
CA HIS A 20 13.57 -22.11 -1.16
C HIS A 20 13.54 -20.94 -0.17
N ALA A 21 14.06 -21.14 1.04
CA ALA A 21 14.20 -20.08 2.03
C ALA A 21 15.28 -19.10 1.53
N PRO A 22 15.06 -17.79 1.69
CA PRO A 22 16.11 -16.80 1.43
C PRO A 22 17.37 -17.18 2.21
N SER A 23 18.52 -17.20 1.53
CA SER A 23 19.81 -17.60 2.10
C SER A 23 20.24 -16.73 3.28
N GLU A 24 19.73 -15.50 3.36
CA GLU A 24 19.91 -14.62 4.52
C GLU A 24 18.57 -14.06 5.01
N PRO A 25 18.32 -14.07 6.33
CA PRO A 25 17.15 -13.42 6.90
C PRO A 25 17.24 -11.90 6.69
N VAL A 26 16.18 -11.31 6.13
CA VAL A 26 16.06 -9.86 5.97
C VAL A 26 16.11 -9.20 7.35
N ARG A 27 17.21 -8.53 7.67
CA ARG A 27 17.41 -7.89 8.97
C ARG A 27 16.53 -6.64 9.10
N PRO A 28 15.83 -6.45 10.23
CA PRO A 28 15.12 -5.20 10.49
C PRO A 28 16.05 -3.99 10.50
N VAL A 29 15.53 -2.85 10.06
CA VAL A 29 16.20 -1.55 10.08
C VAL A 29 15.57 -0.67 11.15
N PHE A 30 16.38 0.14 11.84
CA PHE A 30 15.88 1.13 12.79
C PHE A 30 15.32 2.32 12.03
N VAL A 31 14.01 2.55 12.16
CA VAL A 31 13.33 3.68 11.54
C VAL A 31 13.09 4.74 12.61
N ARG A 32 13.79 5.86 12.48
CA ARG A 32 13.64 7.01 13.39
C ARG A 32 12.30 7.70 13.14
N VAL A 33 11.64 8.13 14.21
CA VAL A 33 10.48 9.03 14.14
C VAL A 33 10.86 10.29 13.33
N ASP A 34 9.90 10.79 12.55
CA ASP A 34 10.02 11.95 11.64
C ASP A 34 10.96 11.77 10.43
N SER A 35 11.60 10.62 10.27
CA SER A 35 12.33 10.30 9.03
C SER A 35 11.35 10.22 7.84
N ALA A 36 11.85 10.44 6.62
CA ALA A 36 11.05 10.25 5.41
C ALA A 36 10.44 8.84 5.35
N GLU A 37 11.19 7.82 5.78
CA GLU A 37 10.69 6.46 5.86
C GLU A 37 9.57 6.30 6.88
N TRP A 38 9.69 6.89 8.08
CA TRP A 38 8.62 6.89 9.09
C TRP A 38 7.35 7.53 8.55
N ARG A 39 7.49 8.69 7.90
CA ARG A 39 6.39 9.45 7.30
C ARG A 39 5.71 8.68 6.18
N ALA A 40 6.48 8.09 5.27
CA ALA A 40 5.97 7.23 4.20
C ALA A 40 5.24 5.99 4.76
N ARG A 41 5.75 5.38 5.82
CA ARG A 41 5.09 4.26 6.51
C ARG A 41 3.78 4.67 7.16
N GLY A 42 3.71 5.88 7.73
CA GLY A 42 2.48 6.46 8.25
C GLY A 42 1.39 6.54 7.18
N VAL A 43 1.75 7.05 6.00
CA VAL A 43 0.84 7.10 4.84
C VAL A 43 0.43 5.70 4.39
N LEU A 44 1.39 4.77 4.27
CA LEU A 44 1.11 3.38 3.89
C LEU A 44 0.19 2.67 4.89
N ALA A 45 0.37 2.92 6.19
CA ALA A 45 -0.48 2.38 7.24
C ALA A 45 -1.90 2.95 7.12
N ALA A 46 -2.05 4.26 6.87
CA ALA A 46 -3.33 4.91 6.66
C ALA A 46 -4.08 4.40 5.41
N ILE A 47 -3.40 4.19 4.27
CA ILE A 47 -3.98 3.57 3.06
C ILE A 47 -4.55 2.17 3.39
N ARG A 48 -3.79 1.39 4.16
CA ARG A 48 -4.20 0.05 4.64
C ARG A 48 -5.18 0.10 5.81
N GLY A 49 -5.49 1.31 6.28
CA GLY A 49 -6.20 1.62 7.52
C GLY A 49 -5.79 0.75 8.70
N ARG A 50 -4.48 0.71 8.94
CA ARG A 50 -3.81 0.13 10.10
C ARG A 50 -3.13 1.24 10.88
N ALA A 51 -2.92 1.02 12.17
CA ALA A 51 -2.10 1.91 12.97
C ALA A 51 -0.61 1.68 12.70
N MET A 52 0.18 2.74 12.77
CA MET A 52 1.64 2.62 12.86
C MET A 52 2.01 1.96 14.20
N PRO A 53 3.04 1.09 14.23
CA PRO A 53 3.59 0.59 15.49
C PRO A 53 4.04 1.74 16.37
N ARG A 54 3.95 1.56 17.69
CA ARG A 54 4.43 2.55 18.65
C ARG A 54 5.96 2.62 18.58
N ALA A 55 6.50 3.82 18.42
CA ALA A 55 7.93 4.07 18.54
C ALA A 55 8.33 4.15 20.02
N GLU A 56 9.52 3.66 20.34
CA GLU A 56 10.12 3.72 21.67
C GLU A 56 11.38 4.58 21.64
N HIS A 57 11.74 5.14 22.78
CA HIS A 57 12.99 5.90 22.89
C HIS A 57 14.18 4.94 22.91
N ASP A 58 15.11 5.10 21.96
CA ASP A 58 16.37 4.38 21.92
C ASP A 58 17.47 5.26 22.54
N ALA A 59 17.94 4.87 23.73
CA ALA A 59 18.96 5.61 24.47
C ALA A 59 20.33 5.63 23.78
N ALA A 60 20.68 4.58 23.03
CA ALA A 60 21.97 4.51 22.32
C ALA A 60 22.00 5.46 21.11
N ARG A 61 20.83 5.71 20.50
CA ARG A 61 20.66 6.59 19.34
C ARG A 61 20.16 7.99 19.70
N GLY A 62 19.80 8.23 20.96
CA GLY A 62 19.28 9.51 21.45
C GLY A 62 17.98 9.97 20.78
N CYS A 63 17.19 9.05 20.23
CA CYS A 63 15.98 9.38 19.47
C CYS A 63 14.91 8.29 19.59
N ALA A 64 13.66 8.65 19.26
CA ALA A 64 12.58 7.67 19.17
C ALA A 64 12.58 6.96 17.82
N GLY A 65 12.26 5.67 17.81
CA GLY A 65 12.11 4.88 16.59
C GLY A 65 11.64 3.45 16.88
N VAL A 66 11.64 2.62 15.84
CA VAL A 66 11.29 1.20 15.96
C VAL A 66 12.00 0.39 14.88
N LEU A 67 12.32 -0.86 15.19
CA LEU A 67 12.85 -1.80 14.20
C LEU A 67 11.73 -2.30 13.29
N MET A 68 11.90 -2.10 11.99
CA MET A 68 10.90 -2.49 10.98
C MET A 68 11.57 -3.26 9.84
N ARG A 69 10.80 -4.11 9.15
CA ARG A 69 11.26 -4.74 7.91
C ARG A 69 11.58 -3.64 6.89
N PRO A 70 12.74 -3.67 6.19
CA PRO A 70 13.08 -2.68 5.18
C PRO A 70 11.98 -2.57 4.10
N LEU A 71 11.81 -1.35 3.58
CA LEU A 71 10.89 -1.06 2.48
C LEU A 71 11.66 -0.74 1.20
N PRO A 72 11.07 -1.01 0.02
CA PRO A 72 11.60 -0.51 -1.24
C PRO A 72 11.64 1.03 -1.28
N ASP A 73 12.67 1.59 -1.91
CA ASP A 73 12.92 3.04 -1.96
C ASP A 73 11.77 3.84 -2.57
N PHE A 74 11.06 3.28 -3.55
CA PHE A 74 9.93 3.96 -4.19
C PHE A 74 8.79 4.29 -3.22
N VAL A 75 8.70 3.58 -2.09
CA VAL A 75 7.71 3.84 -1.05
C VAL A 75 7.98 5.17 -0.35
N LEU A 76 9.25 5.63 -0.33
CA LEU A 76 9.63 6.89 0.30
C LEU A 76 8.97 8.10 -0.36
N ALA A 77 8.55 8.00 -1.63
CA ALA A 77 7.77 9.03 -2.30
C ALA A 77 6.44 9.35 -1.59
N LEU A 78 5.90 8.42 -0.80
CA LEU A 78 4.71 8.67 0.02
C LEU A 78 4.94 9.67 1.15
N ALA A 79 6.20 9.91 1.56
CA ALA A 79 6.51 10.84 2.65
C ALA A 79 5.99 12.26 2.41
N ALA A 80 5.89 12.67 1.14
CA ALA A 80 5.37 13.98 0.74
C ALA A 80 3.91 14.22 1.15
N TYR A 81 3.14 13.16 1.41
CA TYR A 81 1.72 13.24 1.75
C TYR A 81 1.45 13.07 3.25
N ALA A 82 2.49 12.91 4.07
CA ALA A 82 2.33 12.58 5.48
C ALA A 82 1.66 13.69 6.31
N ASP A 83 1.74 14.94 5.86
CA ASP A 83 1.10 16.08 6.54
C ASP A 83 -0.32 16.36 6.05
N VAL A 84 -0.77 15.67 4.99
CA VAL A 84 -2.13 15.81 4.46
C VAL A 84 -3.07 14.89 5.24
N PRO A 85 -4.12 15.41 5.90
CA PRO A 85 -5.10 14.57 6.57
C PRO A 85 -5.71 13.53 5.64
N ALA A 86 -5.84 12.29 6.12
CA ALA A 86 -6.37 11.22 5.29
C ALA A 86 -7.82 11.49 4.82
N GLU A 87 -8.59 12.31 5.54
CA GLU A 87 -9.94 12.70 5.13
C GLU A 87 -10.00 13.53 3.85
N ASP A 88 -8.94 14.27 3.54
CA ASP A 88 -8.80 15.09 2.34
C ASP A 88 -8.27 14.29 1.13
N TRP A 89 -7.90 13.04 1.35
CA TRP A 89 -7.40 12.17 0.30
C TRP A 89 -8.53 11.72 -0.65
N PRO A 90 -8.25 11.63 -1.96
CA PRO A 90 -9.24 11.16 -2.92
C PRO A 90 -9.76 9.76 -2.60
N LEU A 91 -11.03 9.55 -2.92
CA LEU A 91 -11.70 8.26 -2.86
C LEU A 91 -11.69 7.59 -4.23
N ILE A 92 -11.05 6.43 -4.32
CA ILE A 92 -10.96 5.66 -5.56
C ILE A 92 -11.90 4.46 -5.47
N ALA A 93 -12.87 4.41 -6.38
CA ALA A 93 -13.83 3.32 -6.45
C ALA A 93 -13.17 2.02 -6.97
N PRO A 94 -13.64 0.85 -6.52
CA PRO A 94 -13.25 -0.43 -7.10
C PRO A 94 -13.46 -0.47 -8.63
N LYS A 95 -12.64 -1.27 -9.32
CA LYS A 95 -12.71 -1.51 -10.77
C LYS A 95 -12.38 -0.29 -11.66
N THR A 96 -11.87 0.80 -11.08
CA THR A 96 -11.30 1.91 -11.85
C THR A 96 -9.85 1.60 -12.24
N ALA A 97 -9.31 2.29 -13.26
CA ALA A 97 -7.90 2.12 -13.65
C ALA A 97 -6.95 2.49 -12.50
N GLN A 98 -7.27 3.57 -11.78
CA GLN A 98 -6.53 4.03 -10.63
C GLN A 98 -6.51 2.98 -9.51
N TRP A 99 -7.64 2.32 -9.26
CA TRP A 99 -7.73 1.22 -8.29
C TRP A 99 -6.75 0.09 -8.63
N VAL A 100 -6.78 -0.36 -9.89
CA VAL A 100 -5.93 -1.46 -10.36
C VAL A 100 -4.46 -1.08 -10.17
N ARG A 101 -4.07 0.14 -10.56
CA ARG A 101 -2.70 0.61 -10.40
C ARG A 101 -2.25 0.70 -8.94
N TRP A 102 -3.10 1.22 -8.05
CA TRP A 102 -2.79 1.23 -6.62
C TRP A 102 -2.69 -0.17 -6.03
N ALA A 103 -3.58 -1.09 -6.43
CA ALA A 103 -3.53 -2.49 -5.99
C ALA A 103 -2.23 -3.18 -6.45
N GLU A 104 -1.84 -3.01 -7.71
CA GLU A 104 -0.57 -3.52 -8.26
C GLU A 104 0.65 -2.93 -7.54
N TRP A 105 0.63 -1.61 -7.29
CA TRP A 105 1.71 -0.93 -6.58
C TRP A 105 1.88 -1.46 -5.14
N LEU A 106 0.76 -1.69 -4.42
CA LEU A 106 0.77 -2.23 -3.06
C LEU A 106 1.14 -3.72 -3.00
N ALA A 107 0.81 -4.50 -4.04
CA ALA A 107 1.11 -5.93 -4.10
C ALA A 107 2.62 -6.22 -4.01
N LEU A 108 3.46 -5.31 -4.51
CA LEU A 108 4.92 -5.40 -4.44
C LEU A 108 5.47 -5.40 -3.01
N LEU A 109 4.68 -4.97 -2.03
CA LEU A 109 5.07 -4.89 -0.63
C LEU A 109 4.77 -6.18 0.16
N GLY A 110 4.28 -7.24 -0.50
CA GLY A 110 4.12 -8.57 0.09
C GLY A 110 3.07 -8.66 1.20
N GLY A 111 1.96 -7.91 1.09
CA GLY A 111 0.88 -7.86 2.09
C GLY A 111 -0.52 -7.76 1.50
N ALA A 112 -1.52 -7.48 2.34
CA ALA A 112 -2.91 -7.27 1.92
C ALA A 112 -3.01 -6.10 0.92
N GLY A 113 -3.81 -6.31 -0.14
CA GLY A 113 -3.99 -5.36 -1.23
C GLY A 113 -4.78 -4.11 -0.83
N LEU A 114 -5.12 -3.29 -1.83
CA LEU A 114 -6.00 -2.15 -1.62
C LEU A 114 -7.39 -2.64 -1.19
N GLU A 115 -7.91 -2.11 -0.07
CA GLU A 115 -9.20 -2.50 0.49
C GLU A 115 -10.21 -1.36 0.37
N ALA A 116 -11.43 -1.68 -0.07
CA ALA A 116 -12.49 -0.69 -0.15
C ALA A 116 -13.25 -0.67 1.18
N ARG A 117 -13.60 0.53 1.62
CA ARG A 117 -14.34 0.79 2.84
C ARG A 117 -15.52 1.69 2.53
N LYS A 118 -16.49 1.71 3.43
CA LYS A 118 -17.68 2.55 3.30
C LYS A 118 -17.32 3.98 3.77
N HIS A 119 -17.41 4.94 2.87
CA HIS A 119 -17.12 6.36 3.12
C HIS A 119 -18.38 7.20 2.93
N ASN A 120 -18.61 8.16 3.82
CA ASN A 120 -19.60 9.22 3.63
C ASN A 120 -19.03 10.22 2.63
N ILE A 121 -19.86 10.69 1.68
CA ILE A 121 -19.47 11.77 0.78
C ILE A 121 -20.02 13.09 1.35
N PRO A 122 -19.14 13.99 1.84
CA PRO A 122 -19.57 15.24 2.44
C PRO A 122 -20.41 16.08 1.46
N GLY A 123 -21.53 16.61 1.93
CA GLY A 123 -22.39 17.49 1.14
C GLY A 123 -23.30 16.79 0.12
N GLU A 124 -23.17 15.47 -0.07
CA GLU A 124 -24.05 14.70 -0.96
C GLU A 124 -25.11 13.91 -0.19
N THR A 125 -26.35 13.99 -0.64
CA THR A 125 -27.47 13.19 -0.13
C THR A 125 -28.07 12.32 -1.24
N VAL A 126 -28.73 11.24 -0.83
CA VAL A 126 -29.53 10.40 -1.71
C VAL A 126 -30.95 10.31 -1.16
N THR A 127 -31.94 10.38 -2.06
CA THR A 127 -33.34 10.20 -1.68
C THR A 127 -33.67 8.71 -1.61
N LEU A 128 -34.00 8.22 -0.42
CA LEU A 128 -34.53 6.88 -0.22
C LEU A 128 -36.05 6.91 -0.30
N ARG A 129 -36.63 6.11 -1.21
CA ARG A 129 -38.06 5.83 -1.20
C ARG A 129 -38.35 4.80 -0.10
N ARG A 130 -39.16 5.19 0.89
CA ARG A 130 -39.68 4.28 1.92
C ARG A 130 -41.00 3.67 1.46
N LEU A 131 -41.23 2.39 1.78
CA LEU A 131 -42.54 1.76 1.62
C LEU A 131 -43.48 2.32 2.69
N GLY A 132 -44.53 3.04 2.27
CA GLY A 132 -45.59 3.54 3.16
C GLY A 132 -45.34 4.93 3.78
N GLY A 133 -44.40 5.72 3.27
CA GLY A 133 -44.15 7.08 3.77
C GLY A 133 -43.51 8.00 2.72
N PRO A 134 -43.36 9.30 3.02
CA PRO A 134 -42.69 10.23 2.12
C PRO A 134 -41.21 9.85 1.95
N PRO A 135 -40.59 10.21 0.81
CA PRO A 135 -39.17 10.01 0.60
C PRO A 135 -38.34 10.74 1.66
N GLU A 136 -37.19 10.16 1.99
CA GLU A 136 -36.25 10.71 2.99
C GLU A 136 -34.90 10.98 2.32
N GLU A 137 -34.29 12.13 2.60
CA GLU A 137 -32.91 12.40 2.21
C GLU A 137 -31.95 11.89 3.28
N VAL A 138 -31.01 11.04 2.88
CA VAL A 138 -29.95 10.53 3.76
C VAL A 138 -28.57 10.81 3.15
N PRO A 139 -27.49 10.83 3.96
CA PRO A 139 -26.15 11.04 3.42
C PRO A 139 -25.78 9.99 2.38
N ARG A 140 -25.11 10.42 1.32
CA ARG A 140 -24.58 9.50 0.31
C ARG A 140 -23.38 8.76 0.88
N TRP A 141 -23.36 7.45 0.64
CA TRP A 141 -22.24 6.59 0.97
C TRP A 141 -21.66 5.97 -0.31
N GLN A 142 -20.35 5.79 -0.34
CA GLN A 142 -19.63 5.12 -1.41
C GLN A 142 -18.68 4.08 -0.84
N PHE A 143 -18.50 2.97 -1.57
CA PHE A 143 -17.48 1.98 -1.27
C PHE A 143 -16.25 2.28 -2.12
N ALA A 144 -15.15 2.68 -1.48
CA ALA A 144 -13.93 3.16 -2.13
C ALA A 144 -12.71 2.96 -1.22
N ALA A 145 -11.51 3.09 -1.78
CA ALA A 145 -10.29 3.19 -1.00
C ALA A 145 -9.83 4.64 -0.95
N ARG A 146 -9.21 5.01 0.15
CA ARG A 146 -8.70 6.35 0.41
C ARG A 146 -7.19 6.34 0.23
N VAL A 147 -6.70 7.15 -0.70
CA VAL A 147 -5.28 7.14 -1.12
C VAL A 147 -4.77 8.57 -1.27
N PRO A 148 -3.49 8.83 -0.97
CA PRO A 148 -2.95 10.20 -0.89
C PRO A 148 -3.05 11.01 -2.17
N CYS A 149 -3.12 10.33 -3.32
CA CYS A 149 -3.26 10.94 -4.64
C CYS A 149 -3.94 9.97 -5.60
N GLU A 150 -4.50 10.50 -6.69
CA GLU A 150 -5.27 9.71 -7.65
C GLU A 150 -4.46 8.55 -8.26
N TRP A 151 -3.20 8.81 -8.61
CA TRP A 151 -2.28 7.82 -9.18
C TRP A 151 -1.13 7.51 -8.20
N PRO A 152 -0.74 6.25 -8.04
CA PRO A 152 0.38 5.92 -7.17
C PRO A 152 1.68 6.58 -7.67
N PRO A 153 2.61 6.97 -6.77
CA PRO A 153 3.89 7.54 -7.17
C PRO A 153 4.69 6.59 -8.07
N ALA A 154 5.49 7.18 -8.97
CA ALA A 154 6.36 6.40 -9.85
C ALA A 154 7.35 5.55 -9.07
N ARG A 155 7.68 4.38 -9.62
CA ARG A 155 8.59 3.42 -9.00
C ARG A 155 10.06 3.83 -9.12
N SER A 156 10.38 4.66 -10.12
CA SER A 156 11.73 5.10 -10.47
C SER A 156 12.01 6.52 -9.98
N GLY A 157 11.77 6.81 -8.69
CA GLY A 157 12.25 8.01 -7.99
C GLY A 157 11.79 9.39 -8.53
N SER A 158 11.08 9.47 -9.65
CA SER A 158 10.52 10.72 -10.15
C SER A 158 9.20 11.00 -9.42
N SER A 159 9.07 12.22 -8.89
CA SER A 159 7.87 12.68 -8.17
C SER A 159 6.67 12.91 -9.09
N GLY A 160 6.64 12.28 -10.27
CA GLY A 160 5.56 12.41 -11.23
C GLY A 160 4.26 11.83 -10.67
N THR A 161 3.36 12.72 -10.25
CA THR A 161 1.95 12.41 -10.02
C THR A 161 1.21 12.54 -11.34
N GLY A 162 1.31 11.52 -12.18
CA GLY A 162 0.61 11.45 -13.46
C GLY A 162 0.21 10.01 -13.77
N PRO A 163 -0.70 9.79 -14.73
CA PRO A 163 -0.87 8.47 -15.31
C PRO A 163 0.52 7.95 -15.75
N PRO A 164 0.79 6.64 -15.61
CA PRO A 164 2.08 6.10 -16.01
C PRO A 164 2.35 6.47 -17.48
N ALA A 165 3.56 6.96 -17.76
CA ALA A 165 4.07 6.90 -19.13
C ALA A 165 4.03 5.41 -19.53
N ASP A 166 3.50 5.14 -20.71
CA ASP A 166 3.34 3.78 -21.22
C ASP A 166 4.71 3.08 -21.20
N ASP A 167 4.94 2.15 -20.27
CA ASP A 167 6.15 1.31 -20.22
C ASP A 167 6.13 0.25 -21.35
N GLY A 168 5.52 0.59 -22.49
CA GLY A 168 5.24 -0.30 -23.62
C GLY A 168 6.44 -0.54 -24.55
N ASP A 169 7.46 0.32 -24.54
CA ASP A 169 8.54 0.24 -25.55
C ASP A 169 9.86 -0.37 -25.06
N ALA A 170 10.06 -0.57 -23.75
CA ALA A 170 11.32 -1.12 -23.25
C ALA A 170 11.42 -2.66 -23.33
N LEU A 171 10.29 -3.36 -23.50
CA LEU A 171 10.23 -4.82 -23.56
C LEU A 171 10.29 -5.39 -24.99
N HIS A 172 10.01 -4.57 -26.02
CA HIS A 172 10.13 -5.01 -27.42
C HIS A 172 11.55 -4.84 -28.00
N ALA A 173 12.36 -3.92 -27.47
CA ALA A 173 13.71 -3.67 -28.00
C ALA A 173 14.74 -4.78 -27.70
N ARG A 174 14.41 -5.79 -26.87
CA ARG A 174 15.33 -6.91 -26.56
C ARG A 174 15.07 -8.19 -27.33
N HIS A 175 13.97 -8.28 -28.09
CA HIS A 175 13.62 -9.50 -28.81
C HIS A 175 14.04 -9.47 -30.30
N ASP A 176 14.45 -8.30 -30.82
CA ASP A 176 14.88 -8.13 -32.22
C ASP A 176 16.41 -8.08 -32.39
N ALA A 177 17.19 -8.19 -31.30
CA ALA A 177 18.66 -8.12 -31.33
C ALA A 177 19.38 -9.49 -31.25
N GLU A 178 18.65 -10.59 -31.07
CA GLU A 178 19.22 -11.96 -31.03
C GLU A 178 18.79 -12.84 -32.21
N GLY A 179 18.31 -12.23 -33.31
CA GLY A 179 17.72 -12.92 -34.45
C GLY A 179 18.26 -12.52 -35.83
N GLN A 180 19.53 -12.13 -35.95
CA GLN A 180 20.24 -12.00 -37.24
C GLN A 180 21.62 -12.66 -37.20
#